data_AF-A0A843RX24-F1
#
_entry.id   AF-A0A843RX24-F1
#
_cell.length_a   1.000
_cell.length_b   1.000
_cell.length_c   1.000
_cell.angle_alpha   90.00
_cell.angle_beta   90.00
_cell.angle_gamma   90.00
#
_symmetry.space_group_name_H-M   'P 1'
#
loop_
_entity.id
_entity.type
_entity.pdbx_description
1 polymer ?
#
loop_
_entity_poly.entity_id
_entity_poly.type
_entity_poly.pdbx_seq_one_letter_code
_entity_poly.pdbx_strand_id
1 'polypeptide(L)'
;MGPGQFVPRTAANHTTYALIETFSVDWQYVDMTDSFAIVQYINTSVHRVRFFNEALSAEQSAGLTLNITNPNGNYREGAGIVSRPDKHAIPSTQCGVVPIDIVTAVGPNGSDPFTWDLAHLGINLSTGLSCACSQLPKVFEDSLILSSGLPWMVVKGGKGLYFELGQPALTLTKSAYWVSAAMYSQVPYGASLRSGNACHYTDGAPAAFLLDDGKLWPVSCPEIIAANNSQATYIPPQQYHSYGFGPPLYCVK
;
A
#
# COMPACT_ATOMS: atom_id res chain seq x y z
N MET A 1 -17.20 5.88 10.11
CA MET A 1 -18.15 4.75 10.00
C MET A 1 -19.53 5.27 10.42
N GLY A 2 -20.57 5.03 9.62
CA GLY A 2 -21.92 5.54 9.87
C GLY A 2 -22.78 4.60 10.72
N PRO A 3 -23.92 5.05 11.26
CA PRO A 3 -24.87 4.21 11.99
C PRO A 3 -25.36 3.05 11.10
N GLY A 4 -25.26 1.80 11.58
CA GLY A 4 -25.79 0.61 10.88
C GLY A 4 -24.81 -0.17 10.00
N GLN A 5 -23.52 0.17 9.98
CA GLN A 5 -22.50 -0.59 9.21
C GLN A 5 -21.99 -1.86 9.93
N PHE A 6 -22.43 -2.04 11.17
CA PHE A 6 -22.53 -3.30 11.94
C PHE A 6 -23.32 -4.42 11.24
N VAL A 7 -22.75 -5.22 10.33
CA VAL A 7 -23.45 -6.43 9.84
C VAL A 7 -23.42 -7.52 10.93
N PRO A 8 -24.57 -8.11 11.32
CA PRO A 8 -24.60 -9.23 12.26
C PRO A 8 -23.76 -10.41 11.76
N ARG A 9 -23.07 -11.10 12.68
CA ARG A 9 -22.37 -12.35 12.35
C ARG A 9 -23.38 -13.41 11.91
N THR A 10 -23.16 -13.98 10.74
CA THR A 10 -23.94 -15.06 10.12
C THR A 10 -22.99 -16.15 9.62
N ALA A 11 -23.52 -17.33 9.32
CA ALA A 11 -22.73 -18.38 8.67
C ALA A 11 -22.23 -17.98 7.26
N ALA A 12 -22.83 -16.96 6.64
CA ALA A 12 -22.44 -16.46 5.32
C ALA A 12 -21.30 -15.43 5.36
N ASN A 13 -21.10 -14.72 6.47
CA ASN A 13 -20.03 -13.72 6.64
C ASN A 13 -19.00 -14.11 7.71
N HIS A 14 -19.01 -15.38 8.13
CA HIS A 14 -18.04 -15.97 9.05
C HIS A 14 -17.86 -17.46 8.71
N THR A 15 -16.62 -17.94 8.64
CA THR A 15 -16.31 -19.35 8.38
C THR A 15 -16.01 -20.09 9.67
N THR A 16 -16.31 -21.39 9.76
CA THR A 16 -15.81 -22.24 10.86
C THR A 16 -14.33 -22.58 10.74
N TYR A 17 -13.66 -22.06 9.70
CA TYR A 17 -12.27 -22.30 9.40
C TYR A 17 -11.39 -21.34 10.22
N ALA A 18 -10.79 -21.86 11.28
CA ALA A 18 -9.73 -21.18 12.00
C ALA A 18 -8.40 -21.48 11.31
N LEU A 19 -7.81 -20.46 10.66
CA LEU A 19 -6.46 -20.57 10.10
C LEU A 19 -5.43 -20.78 11.21
N ILE A 20 -5.65 -20.13 12.36
CA ILE A 20 -4.76 -20.17 13.52
C ILE A 20 -5.63 -20.09 14.78
N GLU A 21 -5.46 -21.05 15.69
CA GLU A 21 -6.09 -21.02 17.01
C GLU A 21 -5.21 -20.25 17.99
N THR A 22 -5.46 -18.96 18.15
CA THR A 22 -4.75 -18.10 19.12
C THR A 22 -5.65 -16.94 19.56
N PHE A 23 -5.30 -16.31 20.67
CA PHE A 23 -5.93 -15.08 21.14
C PHE A 23 -5.03 -13.89 20.83
N SER A 24 -5.63 -12.78 20.39
CA SER A 24 -4.97 -11.53 20.03
C SER A 24 -4.01 -11.60 18.84
N VAL A 25 -4.52 -11.18 17.68
CA VAL A 25 -3.82 -11.19 16.39
C VAL A 25 -4.09 -9.91 15.62
N ASP A 26 -3.15 -9.57 14.76
CA ASP A 26 -3.34 -8.60 13.68
C ASP A 26 -2.63 -9.11 12.43
N TRP A 27 -2.95 -8.55 11.28
CA TRP A 27 -2.44 -9.01 10.00
C TRP A 27 -2.16 -7.84 9.06
N GLN A 28 -1.26 -8.08 8.12
CA GLN A 28 -1.06 -7.24 6.95
C GLN A 28 -0.78 -8.10 5.71
N TYR A 29 -1.15 -7.59 4.55
CA TYR A 29 -0.76 -8.17 3.27
C TYR A 29 0.63 -7.66 2.87
N VAL A 30 1.52 -8.56 2.48
CA VAL A 30 2.89 -8.25 2.07
C VAL A 30 2.98 -8.35 0.55
N ASP A 31 2.88 -7.19 -0.11
CA ASP A 31 2.90 -7.07 -1.58
C ASP A 31 4.15 -7.70 -2.22
N MET A 32 5.29 -7.65 -1.53
CA MET A 32 6.55 -8.15 -2.07
C MET A 32 6.55 -9.67 -2.31
N THR A 33 5.77 -10.42 -1.53
CA THR A 33 5.79 -11.89 -1.51
C THR A 33 4.41 -12.53 -1.72
N ASP A 34 3.39 -11.72 -2.06
CA ASP A 34 1.99 -12.13 -2.20
C ASP A 34 1.51 -13.02 -1.04
N SER A 35 1.70 -12.52 0.17
CA SER A 35 1.49 -13.29 1.40
C SER A 35 0.88 -12.46 2.51
N PHE A 36 0.13 -13.08 3.41
CA PHE A 36 -0.30 -12.45 4.66
C PHE A 36 0.73 -12.68 5.76
N ALA A 37 1.23 -11.61 6.36
CA ALA A 37 1.97 -11.68 7.62
C ALA A 37 0.97 -11.54 8.78
N ILE A 38 0.87 -12.57 9.62
CA ILE A 38 -0.03 -12.59 10.78
C ILE A 38 0.82 -12.59 12.05
N VAL A 39 0.68 -11.52 12.84
CA VAL A 39 1.34 -11.39 14.13
C VAL A 39 0.42 -11.89 15.25
N GLN A 40 1.02 -12.55 16.23
CA GLN A 40 0.32 -13.19 17.33
C GLN A 40 1.06 -12.87 18.62
N TYR A 41 0.31 -12.56 19.67
CA TYR A 41 0.84 -12.62 21.01
C TYR A 41 0.92 -14.06 21.49
N ILE A 42 2.11 -14.47 21.94
CA ILE A 42 2.32 -15.83 22.46
C ILE A 42 2.37 -15.80 23.98
N ASN A 43 3.18 -14.89 24.53
CA ASN A 43 3.31 -14.67 25.96
C ASN A 43 3.99 -13.33 26.22
N THR A 44 4.27 -13.04 27.48
CA THR A 44 4.84 -11.78 27.94
C THR A 44 6.23 -11.45 27.39
N SER A 45 6.87 -12.39 26.69
CA SER A 45 8.21 -12.23 26.13
C SER A 45 8.26 -12.45 24.63
N VAL A 46 7.18 -12.93 23.99
CA VAL A 46 7.23 -13.38 22.59
C VAL A 46 6.00 -12.94 21.81
N HIS A 47 6.25 -12.26 20.69
CA HIS A 47 5.34 -12.23 19.56
C HIS A 47 5.82 -13.18 18.46
N ARG A 48 4.87 -13.76 17.72
CA ARG A 48 5.17 -14.63 16.58
C ARG A 48 4.54 -14.08 15.33
N VAL A 49 5.33 -13.92 14.28
CA VAL A 49 4.86 -13.60 12.93
C VAL A 49 4.92 -14.87 12.10
N ARG A 50 3.81 -15.20 11.44
CA ARG A 50 3.70 -16.31 10.48
C ARG A 50 3.24 -15.78 9.14
N PHE A 51 3.68 -16.41 8.06
CA PHE A 51 3.35 -15.99 6.70
C PHE A 51 2.47 -17.03 6.01
N PHE A 52 1.37 -16.58 5.42
CA PHE A 52 0.41 -17.42 4.70
C PHE A 52 0.32 -16.97 3.25
N ASN A 53 -0.03 -17.89 2.35
CA ASN A 53 -0.31 -17.52 0.96
C ASN A 53 -1.51 -16.56 0.85
N GLU A 54 -1.66 -15.92 -0.31
CA GLU A 54 -2.79 -15.02 -0.63
C GLU A 54 -4.17 -15.67 -0.44
N ALA A 55 -4.26 -17.00 -0.53
CA ALA A 55 -5.50 -17.74 -0.35
C ALA A 55 -5.82 -18.05 1.12
N LEU A 56 -4.93 -17.67 2.06
CA LEU A 56 -5.02 -18.00 3.49
C LEU A 56 -5.30 -19.50 3.73
N SER A 57 -4.73 -20.36 2.90
CA SER A 57 -5.00 -21.80 2.89
C SER A 57 -3.81 -22.65 3.35
N ALA A 58 -2.61 -22.11 3.25
CA ALA A 58 -1.39 -22.76 3.70
C ALA A 58 -0.42 -21.72 4.27
N GLU A 59 0.21 -22.06 5.39
CA GLU A 59 1.41 -21.37 5.86
C GLU A 59 2.50 -21.56 4.78
N GLN A 60 3.16 -20.48 4.37
CA GLN A 60 4.23 -20.58 3.39
C GLN A 60 5.35 -21.44 3.99
N SER A 61 5.56 -22.61 3.41
CA SER A 61 6.34 -23.73 3.94
C SER A 61 7.86 -23.50 4.04
N ALA A 62 8.33 -22.28 3.75
CA ALA A 62 9.74 -21.90 3.82
C ALA A 62 10.19 -21.37 5.20
N GLY A 63 9.51 -21.71 6.29
CA GLY A 63 10.05 -21.53 7.65
C GLY A 63 10.19 -20.09 8.13
N LEU A 64 9.47 -19.13 7.54
CA LEU A 64 9.44 -17.74 7.99
C LEU A 64 8.52 -17.57 9.23
N THR A 65 8.71 -18.39 10.26
CA THR A 65 8.18 -18.05 11.58
C THR A 65 9.19 -17.15 12.28
N LEU A 66 8.82 -15.90 12.54
CA LEU A 66 9.67 -14.95 13.26
C LEU A 66 9.19 -14.85 14.71
N ASN A 67 10.04 -15.20 15.67
CA ASN A 67 9.79 -14.91 17.08
C ASN A 67 10.48 -13.59 17.44
N ILE A 68 9.68 -12.63 17.89
CA ILE A 68 10.13 -11.31 18.31
C ILE A 68 10.14 -11.35 19.82
N THR A 69 11.34 -11.45 20.37
CA THR A 69 11.55 -11.74 21.78
C THR A 69 11.95 -10.48 22.55
N ASN A 70 11.31 -10.27 23.69
CA ASN A 70 11.72 -9.29 24.67
C ASN A 70 12.23 -9.98 25.93
N PRO A 71 13.55 -9.89 26.21
CA PRO A 71 14.15 -10.59 27.33
C PRO A 71 13.65 -10.11 28.69
N ASN A 72 13.04 -8.92 28.77
CA ASN A 72 12.51 -8.36 30.01
C ASN A 72 11.09 -8.87 30.35
N GLY A 73 10.44 -9.64 29.46
CA GLY A 73 9.15 -10.29 29.74
C GLY A 73 8.00 -9.35 30.11
N ASN A 74 7.97 -8.15 29.52
CA ASN A 74 7.01 -7.11 29.85
C ASN A 74 5.93 -6.84 28.80
N TYR A 75 5.78 -7.67 27.75
CA TYR A 75 4.62 -7.60 26.86
C TYR A 75 3.34 -7.97 27.61
N ARG A 76 2.23 -7.29 27.35
CA ARG A 76 0.96 -7.48 28.08
C ARG A 76 -0.24 -7.75 27.18
N GLU A 77 -0.42 -6.92 26.17
CA GLU A 77 -1.51 -7.03 25.19
C GLU A 77 -1.03 -6.56 23.82
N GLY A 78 -1.60 -7.10 22.76
CA GLY A 78 -1.10 -6.97 21.39
C GLY A 78 -1.17 -8.29 20.65
N ALA A 79 -0.68 -8.42 19.42
CA ALA A 79 0.12 -7.43 18.70
C ALA A 79 -0.71 -6.69 17.66
N GLY A 80 -0.55 -5.36 17.59
CA GLY A 80 -0.95 -4.58 16.43
C GLY A 80 0.21 -4.54 15.43
N ILE A 81 -0.06 -4.80 14.16
CA ILE A 81 0.96 -4.69 13.11
C ILE A 81 0.78 -3.35 12.39
N VAL A 82 1.86 -2.59 12.24
CA VAL A 82 1.81 -1.29 11.58
C VAL A 82 1.73 -1.53 10.07
N SER A 83 0.65 -1.03 9.47
CA SER A 83 0.35 -1.21 8.05
C SER A 83 -0.11 0.09 7.42
N ARG A 84 -0.17 0.11 6.10
CA ARG A 84 -0.94 1.09 5.33
C ARG A 84 -2.45 1.01 5.71
N PRO A 85 -3.25 2.05 5.44
CA PRO A 85 -4.69 2.08 5.76
C PRO A 85 -5.52 0.95 5.11
N ASP A 86 -5.05 0.41 4.00
CA ASP A 86 -5.63 -0.73 3.27
C ASP A 86 -5.17 -2.10 3.82
N LYS A 87 -4.44 -2.12 4.94
CA LYS A 87 -3.83 -3.31 5.57
C LYS A 87 -2.71 -3.97 4.75
N HIS A 88 -2.05 -3.23 3.87
CA HIS A 88 -0.81 -3.70 3.23
C HIS A 88 0.44 -3.27 4.03
N ALA A 89 1.54 -4.00 3.86
CA ALA A 89 2.82 -3.67 4.47
C ALA A 89 3.33 -2.31 4.00
N ILE A 90 4.06 -1.63 4.87
CA ILE A 90 4.71 -0.36 4.52
C ILE A 90 5.84 -0.64 3.51
N PRO A 91 5.96 0.15 2.43
CA PRO A 91 7.05 -0.01 1.46
C PRO A 91 8.44 0.17 2.08
N SER A 92 9.38 -0.70 1.70
CA SER A 92 10.82 -0.50 1.96
C SER A 92 11.49 0.23 0.79
N THR A 93 12.48 1.07 1.09
CA THR A 93 13.37 1.68 0.09
C THR A 93 14.57 0.80 -0.25
N GLN A 94 14.54 -0.47 0.17
CA GLN A 94 15.53 -1.50 -0.14
C GLN A 94 14.85 -2.69 -0.83
N CYS A 95 15.46 -3.21 -1.90
CA CYS A 95 14.97 -4.40 -2.60
C CYS A 95 15.01 -5.63 -1.70
N GLY A 96 14.01 -6.50 -1.84
CA GLY A 96 13.97 -7.74 -1.08
C GLY A 96 13.87 -7.55 0.44
N VAL A 97 13.40 -6.39 0.91
CA VAL A 97 13.22 -6.09 2.32
C VAL A 97 11.75 -5.78 2.59
N VAL A 98 11.17 -6.47 3.56
CA VAL A 98 9.82 -6.23 4.07
C VAL A 98 9.92 -5.71 5.51
N PRO A 99 9.50 -4.47 5.78
CA PRO A 99 9.38 -3.97 7.15
C PRO A 99 8.23 -4.66 7.87
N ILE A 100 8.52 -5.19 9.07
CA ILE A 100 7.55 -5.75 10.00
C ILE A 100 7.66 -4.96 11.29
N ASP A 101 6.71 -4.06 11.49
CA ASP A 101 6.64 -3.15 12.63
C ASP A 101 5.46 -3.53 13.51
N ILE A 102 5.69 -3.72 14.80
CA ILE A 102 4.67 -4.16 15.77
C ILE A 102 4.54 -3.13 16.88
N VAL A 103 3.30 -2.79 17.21
CA VAL A 103 2.95 -2.02 18.41
C VAL A 103 2.30 -2.97 19.41
N THR A 104 2.79 -2.95 20.65
CA THR A 104 2.29 -3.80 21.73
C THR A 104 2.30 -3.03 23.05
N ALA A 105 1.34 -3.31 23.93
CA ALA A 105 1.35 -2.78 25.29
C ALA A 105 2.44 -3.47 26.13
N VAL A 106 3.15 -2.68 26.93
CA VAL A 106 4.21 -3.14 27.83
C VAL A 106 4.06 -2.57 29.23
N GLY A 107 4.34 -3.38 30.25
CA GLY A 107 4.25 -2.93 31.64
C GLY A 107 4.71 -3.98 32.64
N PRO A 108 4.85 -3.65 33.93
CA PRO A 108 5.17 -4.63 34.98
C PRO A 108 4.12 -5.74 35.08
N ASN A 109 4.49 -6.89 35.65
CA ASN A 109 3.54 -8.00 35.76
C ASN A 109 2.51 -7.69 36.86
N GLY A 110 1.22 -7.92 36.58
CA GLY A 110 0.13 -7.62 37.51
C GLY A 110 -0.13 -6.13 37.74
N SER A 111 0.49 -5.22 36.97
CA SER A 111 0.15 -3.79 37.06
C SER A 111 -1.17 -3.49 36.34
N ASP A 112 -1.79 -2.38 36.73
CA ASP A 112 -3.02 -1.88 36.13
C ASP A 112 -2.82 -1.57 34.62
N PRO A 113 -3.68 -2.07 33.71
CA PRO A 113 -3.61 -1.74 32.28
C PRO A 113 -3.58 -0.24 31.96
N PHE A 114 -4.17 0.62 32.80
CA PHE A 114 -4.11 2.07 32.63
C PHE A 114 -2.71 2.67 32.85
N THR A 115 -1.76 1.86 33.33
CA THR A 115 -0.37 2.26 33.59
C THR A 115 0.63 1.67 32.58
N TRP A 116 0.16 0.90 31.59
CA TRP A 116 1.02 0.31 30.58
C TRP A 116 1.44 1.35 29.53
N ASP A 117 2.68 1.22 29.06
CA ASP A 117 3.23 1.96 27.95
C ASP A 117 2.99 1.21 26.62
N LEU A 118 3.27 1.88 25.50
CA LEU A 118 3.34 1.23 24.19
C LEU A 118 4.79 1.06 23.76
N ALA A 119 5.15 -0.14 23.33
CA ALA A 119 6.41 -0.42 22.65
C ALA A 119 6.18 -0.55 21.13
N HIS A 120 7.10 0.03 20.36
CA HIS A 120 7.18 -0.14 18.92
C HIS A 120 8.42 -0.99 18.58
N LEU A 121 8.22 -2.08 17.85
CA LEU A 121 9.21 -3.11 17.57
C LEU A 121 9.32 -3.29 16.06
N GLY A 122 10.41 -2.78 15.47
CA GLY A 122 10.64 -2.86 14.04
C GLY A 122 11.68 -3.91 13.66
N ILE A 123 11.37 -4.75 12.67
CA ILE A 123 12.28 -5.72 12.07
C ILE A 123 12.19 -5.61 10.55
N ASN A 124 13.34 -5.62 9.88
CA ASN A 124 13.43 -5.71 8.44
C ASN A 124 13.68 -7.17 8.04
N LEU A 125 12.68 -7.81 7.44
CA LEU A 125 12.82 -9.16 6.91
C LEU A 125 13.47 -9.10 5.52
N SER A 126 14.63 -9.72 5.37
CA SER A 126 15.20 -9.97 4.05
C SER A 126 14.52 -11.19 3.42
N THR A 127 13.95 -11.00 2.22
CA THR A 127 13.31 -12.06 1.44
C THR A 127 14.28 -12.80 0.53
N GLY A 128 15.52 -12.29 0.40
CA GLY A 128 16.50 -12.78 -0.57
C GLY A 128 16.18 -12.42 -2.03
N LEU A 129 15.07 -11.72 -2.29
CA LEU A 129 14.70 -11.28 -3.64
C LEU A 129 15.60 -10.13 -4.11
N SER A 130 16.10 -10.24 -5.33
CA SER A 130 16.73 -9.10 -6.02
C SER A 130 15.68 -8.07 -6.43
N CYS A 131 16.10 -6.87 -6.81
CA CYS A 131 15.17 -5.85 -7.35
C CYS A 131 14.39 -6.36 -8.57
N ALA A 132 15.04 -7.14 -9.44
CA ALA A 132 14.42 -7.68 -10.66
C ALA A 132 13.37 -8.76 -10.37
N CYS A 133 13.44 -9.39 -9.20
CA CYS A 133 12.47 -10.40 -8.75
C CYS A 133 11.44 -9.81 -7.76
N SER A 134 11.60 -8.55 -7.37
CA SER A 134 10.72 -7.89 -6.40
C SER A 134 9.47 -7.37 -7.10
N GLN A 135 8.31 -7.51 -6.45
CA GLN A 135 7.04 -6.98 -6.96
C GLN A 135 6.88 -5.48 -6.70
N LEU A 136 7.89 -4.69 -7.06
CA LEU A 136 7.97 -3.26 -6.73
C LEU A 136 6.75 -2.44 -7.20
N PRO A 137 6.12 -2.71 -8.36
CA PRO A 137 4.91 -2.01 -8.73
C PRO A 137 3.74 -2.20 -7.76
N LYS A 138 3.58 -3.41 -7.18
CA LYS A 138 2.54 -3.64 -6.16
C LYS A 138 2.90 -2.97 -4.84
N VAL A 139 4.16 -3.10 -4.43
CA VAL A 139 4.69 -2.51 -3.20
C VAL A 139 4.45 -1.00 -3.17
N PHE A 140 4.68 -0.31 -4.28
CA PHE A 140 4.55 1.14 -4.36
C PHE A 140 3.25 1.63 -5.02
N GLU A 141 2.25 0.77 -5.22
CA GLU A 141 0.97 1.18 -5.78
C GLU A 141 0.41 2.39 -5.00
N ASP A 142 -0.10 3.39 -5.74
CA ASP A 142 -0.59 4.66 -5.23
C ASP A 142 0.44 5.52 -4.48
N SER A 143 1.73 5.23 -4.63
CA SER A 143 2.81 5.99 -4.01
C SER A 143 3.64 6.76 -5.03
N LEU A 144 4.17 7.89 -4.60
CA LEU A 144 5.17 8.66 -5.33
C LEU A 144 6.55 8.05 -5.07
N ILE A 145 7.25 7.70 -6.14
CA ILE A 145 8.63 7.25 -6.12
C ILE A 145 9.50 8.36 -6.71
N LEU A 146 10.57 8.69 -5.99
CA LEU A 146 11.56 9.68 -6.35
C LEU A 146 12.93 9.04 -6.45
N SER A 147 13.72 9.45 -7.44
CA SER A 147 15.12 9.10 -7.55
C SER A 147 15.93 10.25 -8.12
N SER A 148 17.19 10.38 -7.72
CA SER A 148 18.03 11.50 -8.10
C SER A 148 18.20 11.59 -9.62
N GLY A 149 17.92 12.75 -10.20
CA GLY A 149 18.05 13.00 -11.64
C GLY A 149 16.99 12.33 -12.53
N LEU A 150 15.98 11.67 -11.95
CA LEU A 150 14.89 11.03 -12.69
C LEU A 150 13.55 11.77 -12.51
N PRO A 151 12.61 11.64 -13.46
CA PRO A 151 11.29 12.26 -13.33
C PRO A 151 10.51 11.74 -12.12
N TRP A 152 9.51 12.51 -11.69
CA TRP A 152 8.61 12.09 -10.63
C TRP A 152 7.72 10.96 -11.14
N MET A 153 7.52 9.90 -10.37
CA MET A 153 6.72 8.76 -10.80
C MET A 153 5.71 8.37 -9.74
N VAL A 154 4.42 8.37 -10.07
CA VAL A 154 3.39 7.72 -9.24
C VAL A 154 3.10 6.36 -9.83
N VAL A 155 3.08 5.31 -9.00
CA VAL A 155 2.73 3.97 -9.49
C VAL A 155 1.20 3.82 -9.49
N LYS A 156 0.63 3.48 -10.65
CA LYS A 156 -0.80 3.29 -10.87
C LYS A 156 -1.04 2.07 -11.74
N GLY A 157 -1.90 1.17 -11.25
CA GLY A 157 -2.24 -0.07 -11.94
C GLY A 157 -1.01 -0.94 -12.23
N GLY A 158 -0.03 -0.96 -11.31
CA GLY A 158 1.22 -1.69 -11.46
C GLY A 158 2.18 -1.11 -12.52
N LYS A 159 1.99 0.15 -12.92
CA LYS A 159 2.86 0.85 -13.87
C LYS A 159 3.22 2.26 -13.40
N GLY A 160 4.34 2.79 -13.87
CA GLY A 160 4.74 4.16 -13.59
C GLY A 160 4.00 5.17 -14.46
N LEU A 161 3.33 6.12 -13.82
CA LEU A 161 2.89 7.38 -14.42
C LEU A 161 3.94 8.46 -14.11
N TYR A 162 4.58 8.97 -15.15
CA TYR A 162 5.70 9.90 -15.04
C TYR A 162 5.20 11.34 -15.15
N PHE A 163 5.77 12.24 -14.37
CA PHE A 163 5.35 13.63 -14.31
C PHE A 163 6.51 14.57 -14.64
N GLU A 164 6.24 15.51 -15.54
CA GLU A 164 7.15 16.63 -15.80
C GLU A 164 7.15 17.64 -14.65
N LEU A 165 5.98 17.88 -14.05
CA LEU A 165 5.79 18.79 -12.93
C LEU A 165 5.51 18.01 -11.64
N GLY A 166 6.13 18.43 -10.52
CA GLY A 166 5.91 17.77 -9.23
C GLY A 166 4.51 18.01 -8.63
N GLN A 167 3.91 19.18 -8.86
CA GLN A 167 2.65 19.58 -8.22
C GLN A 167 1.45 18.66 -8.58
N PRO A 168 1.25 18.25 -9.85
CA PRO A 168 0.25 17.22 -10.18
C PRO A 168 0.48 15.90 -9.44
N ALA A 169 1.72 15.42 -9.33
CA ALA A 169 2.04 14.16 -8.65
C ALA A 169 1.68 14.22 -7.16
N LEU A 170 2.01 15.33 -6.48
CA LEU A 170 1.67 15.55 -5.06
C LEU A 170 0.17 15.65 -4.79
N THR A 171 -0.64 15.91 -5.83
CA THR A 171 -2.10 15.93 -5.70
C THR A 171 -2.69 14.52 -5.65
N LEU A 172 -1.95 13.50 -6.12
CA LEU A 172 -2.43 12.12 -6.23
C LEU A 172 -2.03 11.23 -5.06
N THR A 173 -1.02 11.60 -4.27
CA THR A 173 -0.54 10.75 -3.17
C THR A 173 0.07 11.55 -2.03
N LYS A 174 -0.13 11.05 -0.80
CA LYS A 174 0.51 11.56 0.42
C LYS A 174 1.77 10.78 0.80
N SER A 175 2.05 9.69 0.09
CA SER A 175 3.17 8.79 0.37
C SER A 175 4.26 8.99 -0.68
N ALA A 176 5.43 9.44 -0.25
CA ALA A 176 6.58 9.67 -1.12
C ALA A 176 7.81 8.90 -0.62
N TYR A 177 8.46 8.17 -1.52
CA TYR A 177 9.61 7.32 -1.21
C TYR A 177 10.80 7.66 -2.10
N TRP A 178 11.93 7.99 -1.48
CA TRP A 178 13.20 8.11 -2.17
C TRP A 178 13.85 6.74 -2.32
N VAL A 179 14.05 6.31 -3.57
CA VAL A 179 14.61 4.99 -3.90
C VAL A 179 15.84 5.11 -4.78
N SER A 180 16.63 4.04 -4.82
CA SER A 180 17.75 3.92 -5.76
C SER A 180 17.28 3.90 -7.22
N ALA A 181 18.14 4.33 -8.15
CA ALA A 181 17.85 4.25 -9.58
C ALA A 181 17.55 2.79 -10.04
N ALA A 182 18.21 1.81 -9.40
CA ALA A 182 17.96 0.40 -9.64
C ALA A 182 16.50 0.02 -9.34
N MET A 183 15.96 0.41 -8.20
CA MET A 183 14.55 0.18 -7.85
C MET A 183 13.60 0.92 -8.78
N TYR A 184 13.88 2.20 -9.02
CA TYR A 184 13.05 3.05 -9.90
C TYR A 184 12.87 2.41 -11.28
N SER A 185 13.96 1.88 -11.86
CA SER A 185 13.96 1.26 -13.19
C SER A 185 13.17 -0.04 -13.30
N GLN A 186 12.77 -0.67 -12.18
CA GLN A 186 12.00 -1.91 -12.20
C GLN A 186 10.49 -1.67 -12.33
N VAL A 187 10.02 -0.44 -12.16
CA VAL A 187 8.59 -0.13 -12.37
C VAL A 187 8.33 0.00 -13.86
N PRO A 188 7.48 -0.85 -14.46
CA PRO A 188 7.21 -0.79 -15.89
C PRO A 188 6.60 0.56 -16.29
N TYR A 189 7.00 1.06 -17.44
CA TYR A 189 6.42 2.29 -17.99
C TYR A 189 4.91 2.15 -18.25
N GLY A 190 4.14 3.13 -17.81
CA GLY A 190 2.72 3.27 -18.08
C GLY A 190 2.44 4.36 -19.09
N ALA A 191 2.61 5.61 -18.66
CA ALA A 191 2.36 6.81 -19.44
C ALA A 191 3.10 8.01 -18.83
N SER A 192 3.12 9.14 -19.54
CA SER A 192 3.70 10.40 -19.06
C SER A 192 2.67 11.53 -19.11
N LEU A 193 2.60 12.28 -18.02
CA LEU A 193 1.91 13.57 -17.93
C LEU A 193 2.93 14.70 -18.07
N ARG A 194 2.96 15.32 -19.25
CA ARG A 194 3.73 16.52 -19.55
C ARG A 194 2.94 17.77 -19.22
N SER A 195 3.63 18.88 -19.02
CA SER A 195 2.97 20.16 -18.78
C SER A 195 2.10 20.52 -19.98
N GLY A 196 0.86 20.95 -19.72
CA GLY A 196 -0.08 21.32 -20.77
C GLY A 196 -0.67 20.16 -21.57
N ASN A 197 -0.54 18.90 -21.10
CA ASN A 197 -1.21 17.76 -21.73
C ASN A 197 -2.69 18.04 -22.00
N ALA A 198 -3.18 17.57 -23.15
CA ALA A 198 -4.58 17.69 -23.49
C ALA A 198 -5.43 17.00 -22.42
N CYS A 199 -6.45 17.72 -21.95
CA CYS A 199 -7.45 17.20 -21.04
C CYS A 199 -8.81 17.35 -21.71
N HIS A 200 -9.61 16.28 -21.69
CA HIS A 200 -10.91 16.24 -22.32
C HIS A 200 -11.99 15.97 -21.29
N TYR A 201 -13.18 16.51 -21.50
CA TYR A 201 -14.37 16.17 -20.74
C TYR A 201 -15.57 16.02 -21.67
N THR A 202 -16.59 15.31 -21.20
CA THR A 202 -17.88 15.13 -21.87
C THR A 202 -18.99 15.13 -20.82
N ASP A 203 -20.24 15.26 -21.25
CA ASP A 203 -21.38 15.16 -20.37
C ASP A 203 -21.44 13.79 -19.68
N GLY A 204 -21.64 13.77 -18.36
CA GLY A 204 -21.79 12.54 -17.57
C GLY A 204 -20.50 11.78 -17.25
N ALA A 205 -19.32 12.29 -17.61
CA ALA A 205 -18.03 11.67 -17.31
C ALA A 205 -17.05 12.66 -16.66
N PRO A 206 -16.11 12.18 -15.82
CA PRO A 206 -15.02 13.02 -15.32
C PRO A 206 -14.15 13.52 -16.47
N ALA A 207 -13.44 14.63 -16.25
CA ALA A 207 -12.37 15.03 -17.14
C ALA A 207 -11.25 13.97 -17.14
N ALA A 208 -10.51 13.85 -18.24
CA ALA A 208 -9.41 12.91 -18.38
C ALA A 208 -8.26 13.50 -19.20
N PHE A 209 -7.03 13.23 -18.78
CA PHE A 209 -5.86 13.55 -19.59
C PHE A 209 -5.70 12.55 -20.71
N LEU A 210 -5.48 13.01 -21.93
CA LEU A 210 -4.98 12.18 -23.01
C LEU A 210 -3.46 12.08 -22.85
N LEU A 211 -2.97 10.89 -22.52
CA LEU A 211 -1.54 10.64 -22.31
C LEU A 211 -0.89 10.02 -23.55
N ASP A 212 0.43 9.87 -23.50
CA ASP A 212 1.24 9.37 -24.62
C ASP A 212 1.08 7.86 -24.91
N ASP A 213 0.40 7.13 -24.02
CA ASP A 213 -0.09 5.77 -24.28
C ASP A 213 -1.36 5.74 -25.16
N GLY A 214 -1.85 6.91 -25.57
CA GLY A 214 -3.04 7.07 -26.41
C GLY A 214 -4.36 6.88 -25.66
N LYS A 215 -4.33 6.83 -24.32
CA LYS A 215 -5.50 6.61 -23.49
C LYS A 215 -5.92 7.86 -22.73
N LEU A 216 -7.20 7.90 -22.40
CA LEU A 216 -7.76 8.85 -21.45
C LEU A 216 -7.56 8.33 -20.02
N TRP A 217 -6.92 9.13 -19.19
CA TRP A 217 -6.70 8.88 -17.77
C TRP A 217 -7.62 9.78 -16.94
N PRO A 218 -8.76 9.26 -16.44
CA PRO A 218 -9.76 10.05 -15.73
C PRO A 218 -9.22 10.65 -14.44
N VAL A 219 -9.59 11.89 -14.13
CA VAL A 219 -9.19 12.58 -12.89
C VAL A 219 -10.41 12.85 -12.00
N SER A 220 -10.23 12.67 -10.69
CA SER A 220 -11.32 12.90 -9.73
C SER A 220 -11.45 14.36 -9.27
N CYS A 221 -10.54 15.24 -9.69
CA CYS A 221 -10.48 16.61 -9.21
C CYS A 221 -10.00 17.58 -10.32
N PRO A 222 -10.53 18.81 -10.40
CA PRO A 222 -10.05 19.82 -11.35
C PRO A 222 -8.68 20.42 -11.00
N GLU A 223 -8.26 20.36 -9.73
CA GLU A 223 -7.03 20.97 -9.23
C GLU A 223 -5.78 20.43 -9.93
N ILE A 224 -5.75 19.13 -10.25
CA ILE A 224 -4.63 18.52 -10.97
C ILE A 224 -4.48 19.04 -12.41
N ILE A 225 -5.59 19.44 -13.05
CA ILE A 225 -5.60 19.99 -14.41
C ILE A 225 -4.88 21.33 -14.41
N ALA A 226 -5.25 22.21 -13.46
CA ALA A 226 -4.60 23.50 -13.28
C ALA A 226 -3.13 23.35 -12.86
N ALA A 227 -2.83 22.43 -11.92
CA ALA A 227 -1.47 22.16 -11.47
C ALA A 227 -0.55 21.66 -12.60
N ASN A 228 -1.12 21.05 -13.64
CA ASN A 228 -0.37 20.58 -14.81
C ASN A 228 -0.18 21.66 -15.91
N ASN A 229 -0.72 22.87 -15.71
CA ASN A 229 -0.88 23.89 -16.75
C ASN A 229 -1.74 23.43 -17.95
N SER A 230 -2.63 22.49 -17.73
CA SER A 230 -3.55 21.99 -18.76
C SER A 230 -4.86 22.78 -18.77
N GLN A 231 -5.59 22.68 -19.88
CA GLN A 231 -6.97 23.16 -19.99
C GLN A 231 -7.87 22.00 -20.43
N ALA A 232 -9.02 21.86 -19.76
CA ALA A 232 -10.01 20.86 -20.12
C ALA A 232 -10.86 21.36 -21.28
N THR A 233 -10.99 20.56 -22.33
CA THR A 233 -11.78 20.87 -23.52
C THR A 233 -12.93 19.89 -23.69
N TYR A 234 -14.11 20.40 -24.05
CA TYR A 234 -15.26 19.53 -24.31
C TYR A 234 -15.04 18.74 -25.59
N ILE A 235 -15.35 17.45 -25.56
CA ILE A 235 -15.51 16.62 -26.75
C ILE A 235 -16.83 15.86 -26.68
N PRO A 236 -17.49 15.56 -27.82
CA PRO A 236 -18.73 14.81 -27.82
C PRO A 236 -18.57 13.41 -27.18
N PRO A 237 -19.61 12.86 -26.54
CA PRO A 237 -19.53 11.55 -25.86
C PRO A 237 -19.00 10.42 -26.74
N GLN A 238 -19.42 10.38 -28.01
CA GLN A 238 -18.95 9.36 -28.97
C GLN A 238 -17.44 9.40 -29.19
N GLN A 239 -16.86 10.61 -29.21
CA GLN A 239 -15.41 10.78 -29.34
C GLN A 239 -14.70 10.46 -28.02
N TYR A 240 -15.27 10.84 -26.88
CA TYR A 240 -14.70 10.53 -25.57
C TYR A 240 -14.59 9.02 -25.34
N HIS A 241 -15.64 8.27 -25.68
CA HIS A 241 -15.69 6.82 -25.49
C HIS A 241 -14.99 6.01 -26.60
N SER A 242 -14.46 6.65 -27.64
CA SER A 242 -13.65 5.95 -28.65
C SER A 242 -12.20 5.72 -28.20
N TYR A 243 -11.73 6.47 -27.19
CA TYR A 243 -10.42 6.24 -26.58
C TYR A 243 -10.43 5.03 -25.64
N GLY A 244 -9.28 4.37 -25.50
CA GLY A 244 -9.04 3.48 -24.37
C GLY A 244 -8.89 4.27 -23.07
N PHE A 245 -9.17 3.63 -21.94
CA PHE A 245 -9.01 4.25 -20.62
C PHE A 245 -7.80 3.68 -19.86
N GLY A 246 -7.03 4.59 -19.27
CA GLY A 246 -6.02 4.27 -18.26
C GLY A 246 -6.64 4.16 -16.85
N PRO A 247 -5.85 3.78 -15.84
CA PRO A 247 -6.27 3.82 -14.45
C PRO A 247 -6.79 5.22 -14.04
N PRO A 248 -7.85 5.29 -13.22
CA PRO A 248 -8.32 6.56 -12.69
C PRO A 248 -7.30 7.18 -11.72
N LEU A 249 -7.20 8.50 -11.76
CA LEU A 249 -6.33 9.33 -10.95
C LEU A 249 -7.16 10.02 -9.86
N TYR A 250 -7.10 9.44 -8.65
CA TYR A 250 -7.80 9.97 -7.49
C TYR A 250 -6.93 10.95 -6.73
N CYS A 251 -7.43 12.17 -6.57
CA CYS A 251 -6.74 13.20 -5.81
C CYS A 251 -6.93 12.98 -4.31
N VAL A 252 -5.85 13.10 -3.54
CA VAL A 252 -5.85 12.97 -2.08
C VAL A 252 -5.88 14.37 -1.45
N LYS A 253 -7.06 14.80 -1.00
CA LYS A 253 -7.21 16.03 -0.21
C LYS A 253 -6.74 15.79 1.22
#